data_AF-A0A8J8DFP7-F1
#
_entry.id   AF-A0A8J8DFP7-F1
#
_cell.length_a   1.000
_cell.length_b   1.000
_cell.length_c   1.000
_cell.angle_alpha   90.00
_cell.angle_beta   90.00
_cell.angle_gamma   90.00
#
_symmetry.space_group_name_H-M   'P 1'
#
loop_
_entity.id
_entity.type
_entity.pdbx_description
1 polymer ?
#
loop_
_entity_poly.entity_id
_entity_poly.type
_entity_poly.pdbx_seq_one_letter_code
_entity_poly.pdbx_strand_id
1 'polypeptide(L)'
;MKSRVRVTSIVLVLILLVGSFGLAVPSINVNVQGIGAGSQRLVSPVLQGSIWFNTELTSGELVFSEDLPEGTRIYVSLRDASNNTIAYNYSIALTSDLAAGTILQYSLVNPSGASRVDVVKAIVTVMTPDYQTTFTSGDILVTSRELGVGMANTTVFCTPITVKENSGQTLYNYSVLVVLDDSDNNNNEAWSVDWNIINTTNLYFTDDAGNPLYFWIQRLDTTNRIAYLWVKLPELAAGSSSTLCLNYGVWPNPYLSYNDPGKVFLLFDDFDGSSLDTNRWNVHGDPVVSNSVVSLSSGEWIWSKKTVPGDSFQILIQAVRLRPSPFFMWYVDSRSLAWAEVFNGSYLLYPQEELGVFNVSSGEWLRKYQMSNVPVLGSDNLINITVRPYNSTHVSVLVYEDSTQLSTYIVPKEPDEPIGIGQWYYYNWLGRPRSRTSTYDWIIVRRHVNPEPSVSVGLWYYKLVFYPQPPATVTASSLVVTSPAGTIASLSIFDLNNALLVDKSASSRLPISPGAPLNDTLPIQVNNSTEERIKELASNLTLPSDGP
;
A
#
# COMPACT_ATOMS: atom_id res chain seq x y z
N MET A 1 -100.77 1.87 32.78
CA MET A 1 -100.05 2.64 33.81
C MET A 1 -98.54 2.51 33.54
N LYS A 2 -97.89 3.64 33.20
CA LYS A 2 -96.45 4.01 33.28
C LYS A 2 -95.32 2.96 33.09
N SER A 3 -94.59 3.12 31.98
CA SER A 3 -93.13 3.38 31.81
C SER A 3 -92.07 2.73 32.72
N ARG A 4 -91.02 2.13 32.13
CA ARG A 4 -89.62 2.66 31.99
C ARG A 4 -88.55 1.55 31.85
N VAL A 5 -87.96 1.52 30.66
CA VAL A 5 -86.54 1.29 30.29
C VAL A 5 -85.52 1.11 31.42
N ARG A 6 -84.64 0.10 31.29
CA ARG A 6 -83.18 0.24 31.52
C ARG A 6 -82.36 -0.50 30.45
N VAL A 7 -82.05 0.28 29.42
CA VAL A 7 -80.91 0.16 28.50
C VAL A 7 -79.65 0.44 29.32
N THR A 8 -78.84 -0.57 29.66
CA THR A 8 -77.53 -0.31 30.30
C THR A 8 -76.50 -1.44 30.20
N SER A 9 -76.66 -2.41 29.30
CA SER A 9 -75.68 -3.50 29.15
C SER A 9 -75.18 -3.77 27.73
N ILE A 10 -75.74 -3.11 26.71
CA ILE A 10 -75.34 -3.32 25.30
C ILE A 10 -74.28 -2.30 24.83
N VAL A 11 -74.16 -1.14 25.50
CA VAL A 11 -73.18 -0.11 25.11
C VAL A 11 -71.75 -0.46 25.54
N LEU A 12 -71.57 -1.25 26.61
CA LEU A 12 -70.23 -1.63 27.08
C LEU A 12 -69.59 -2.75 26.24
N VAL A 13 -70.41 -3.62 25.64
CA VAL A 13 -69.92 -4.68 24.74
C VAL A 13 -69.61 -4.14 23.34
N LEU A 14 -70.32 -3.09 22.89
CA LEU A 14 -70.01 -2.44 21.61
C LEU A 14 -68.74 -1.57 21.67
N ILE A 15 -68.39 -1.03 22.85
CA ILE A 15 -67.14 -0.25 23.03
C ILE A 15 -65.91 -1.17 23.15
N LEU A 16 -66.07 -2.41 23.62
CA LEU A 16 -65.00 -3.42 23.63
C LEU A 16 -64.79 -4.13 22.27
N LEU A 17 -65.74 -4.02 21.32
CA LEU A 17 -65.58 -4.55 19.96
C LEU A 17 -64.91 -3.55 18.98
N VAL A 18 -64.67 -2.30 19.40
CA VAL A 18 -63.95 -1.28 18.59
C VAL A 18 -62.46 -1.21 18.96
N GLY A 19 -62.03 -1.91 20.02
CA GLY A 19 -60.65 -1.92 20.54
C GLY A 19 -59.70 -2.93 19.89
N SER A 20 -60.09 -3.58 18.79
CA SER A 20 -59.23 -4.54 18.07
C SER A 20 -59.27 -4.34 16.56
N PHE A 21 -59.29 -3.09 16.10
CA PHE A 21 -58.61 -2.81 14.84
C PHE A 21 -57.12 -2.88 15.16
N GLY A 22 -56.55 -4.07 14.95
CA GLY A 22 -55.11 -4.21 14.84
C GLY A 22 -54.63 -3.12 13.89
N LEU A 23 -53.79 -2.23 14.41
CA LEU A 23 -52.99 -1.32 13.62
C LEU A 23 -52.24 -2.21 12.62
N ALA A 24 -52.78 -2.34 11.41
CA ALA A 24 -51.95 -2.69 10.28
C ALA A 24 -51.00 -1.50 10.16
N VAL A 25 -49.82 -1.60 10.77
CA VAL A 25 -48.69 -0.77 10.36
C VAL A 25 -48.54 -1.13 8.89
N PRO A 26 -48.83 -0.23 7.94
CA PRO A 26 -48.51 -0.55 6.57
C PRO A 26 -46.99 -0.71 6.54
N SER A 27 -46.51 -1.94 6.33
CA SER A 27 -45.13 -2.12 5.90
C SER A 27 -45.06 -1.51 4.51
N ILE A 28 -44.70 -0.23 4.44
CA ILE A 28 -44.48 0.43 3.17
C ILE A 28 -43.14 -0.10 2.66
N ASN A 29 -43.20 -1.16 1.84
CA ASN A 29 -42.06 -1.55 1.02
C ASN A 29 -41.94 -0.54 -0.12
N VAL A 30 -41.15 0.51 0.11
CA VAL A 30 -40.80 1.46 -0.95
C VAL A 30 -39.68 0.81 -1.78
N ASN A 31 -40.05 0.19 -2.89
CA ASN A 31 -39.07 -0.26 -3.88
C ASN A 31 -38.76 0.92 -4.81
N VAL A 32 -37.71 1.69 -4.47
CA VAL A 32 -37.29 2.85 -5.28
C VAL A 32 -36.48 2.35 -6.48
N GLN A 33 -37.14 2.12 -7.62
CA GLN A 33 -36.47 2.07 -8.92
C GLN A 33 -36.64 3.42 -9.60
N GLY A 34 -35.65 4.29 -9.39
CA GLY A 34 -35.56 5.60 -10.01
C GLY A 34 -34.44 6.40 -9.37
N ILE A 35 -33.33 6.55 -10.08
CA ILE A 35 -32.18 7.38 -9.66
C ILE A 35 -32.59 8.85 -9.91
N GLY A 36 -33.47 9.38 -9.08
CA GLY A 36 -33.71 10.82 -8.98
C GLY A 36 -32.60 11.45 -8.15
N ALA A 37 -32.14 12.64 -8.54
CA ALA A 37 -31.06 13.41 -7.89
C ALA A 37 -31.41 13.88 -6.47
N GLY A 38 -31.64 12.93 -5.56
CA GLY A 38 -31.80 13.13 -4.12
C GLY A 38 -30.46 12.93 -3.43
N SER A 39 -30.08 13.90 -2.60
CA SER A 39 -28.83 14.01 -1.83
C SER A 39 -28.68 12.94 -0.72
N GLN A 40 -29.02 11.67 -0.98
CA GLN A 40 -28.77 10.61 0.00
C GLN A 40 -27.32 10.14 -0.07
N ARG A 41 -26.75 9.88 1.11
CA ARG A 41 -25.36 9.46 1.28
C ARG A 41 -25.24 8.00 0.82
N LEU A 42 -24.69 7.79 -0.37
CA LEU A 42 -24.21 6.47 -0.78
C LEU A 42 -23.07 6.08 0.18
N VAL A 43 -23.26 4.98 0.89
CA VAL A 43 -22.20 4.37 1.69
C VAL A 43 -21.48 3.39 0.78
N SER A 44 -20.22 3.73 0.45
CA SER A 44 -19.35 2.80 -0.24
C SER A 44 -18.87 1.75 0.77
N PRO A 45 -18.97 0.45 0.46
CA PRO A 45 -18.49 -0.62 1.35
C PRO A 45 -16.96 -0.69 1.44
N VAL A 46 -16.27 -0.11 0.45
CA VAL A 46 -14.82 0.00 0.36
C VAL A 46 -14.44 1.44 -0.02
N LEU A 47 -13.34 1.97 0.52
CA LEU A 47 -12.88 3.32 0.19
C LEU A 47 -11.80 3.30 -0.89
N GLN A 48 -10.98 2.25 -0.90
CA GLN A 48 -9.87 2.09 -1.84
C GLN A 48 -9.76 0.65 -2.31
N GLY A 49 -8.94 0.48 -3.33
CA GLY A 49 -8.55 -0.82 -3.84
C GLY A 49 -7.50 -0.67 -4.92
N SER A 50 -7.27 -1.77 -5.60
CA SER A 50 -6.30 -1.89 -6.68
C SER A 50 -6.87 -2.83 -7.73
N ILE A 51 -6.67 -2.49 -8.99
CA ILE A 51 -7.09 -3.30 -10.13
C ILE A 51 -5.92 -3.52 -11.07
N TRP A 52 -5.71 -4.76 -11.46
CA TRP A 52 -4.79 -5.13 -12.53
C TRP A 52 -5.55 -5.89 -13.62
N PHE A 53 -5.06 -5.81 -14.85
CA PHE A 53 -5.54 -6.58 -15.99
C PHE A 53 -4.39 -6.85 -16.96
N ASN A 54 -4.43 -8.03 -17.58
CA ASN A 54 -3.40 -8.46 -18.51
C ASN A 54 -3.47 -7.71 -19.85
N THR A 55 -2.44 -7.86 -20.69
CA THR A 55 -2.31 -7.13 -21.96
C THR A 55 -3.45 -7.42 -22.94
N GLU A 56 -3.96 -8.65 -22.93
CA GLU A 56 -5.03 -9.13 -23.80
C GLU A 56 -6.44 -8.81 -23.28
N LEU A 57 -6.56 -8.21 -22.09
CA LEU A 57 -7.83 -7.90 -21.42
C LEU A 57 -8.74 -9.13 -21.27
N THR A 58 -8.17 -10.28 -20.95
CA THR A 58 -8.89 -11.55 -20.73
C THR A 58 -9.03 -11.92 -19.26
N SER A 59 -8.19 -11.35 -18.40
CA SER A 59 -8.22 -11.58 -16.95
C SER A 59 -7.65 -10.40 -16.19
N GLY A 60 -7.85 -10.41 -14.87
CA GLY A 60 -7.27 -9.43 -13.99
C GLY A 60 -7.41 -9.80 -12.52
N GLU A 61 -6.95 -8.89 -11.69
CA GLU A 61 -6.92 -9.02 -10.24
C GLU A 61 -7.50 -7.79 -9.56
N LEU A 62 -8.20 -8.00 -8.45
CA LEU A 62 -8.72 -6.97 -7.57
C LEU A 62 -8.21 -7.18 -6.16
N VAL A 63 -7.85 -6.09 -5.49
CA VAL A 63 -7.54 -6.07 -4.05
C VAL A 63 -8.30 -4.90 -3.42
N PHE A 64 -8.93 -5.11 -2.27
CA PHE A 64 -9.69 -4.08 -1.56
C PHE A 64 -9.04 -3.76 -0.22
N SER A 65 -9.22 -2.52 0.26
CA SER A 65 -8.71 -2.06 1.56
C SER A 65 -9.55 -2.51 2.75
N GLU A 66 -10.76 -3.00 2.53
CA GLU A 66 -11.69 -3.43 3.57
C GLU A 66 -12.21 -4.85 3.30
N ASP A 67 -12.64 -5.53 4.36
CA ASP A 67 -13.28 -6.84 4.27
C ASP A 67 -14.61 -6.70 3.50
N LEU A 68 -14.87 -7.63 2.59
CA LEU A 68 -16.13 -7.72 1.85
C LEU A 68 -16.88 -9.00 2.23
N PRO A 69 -18.16 -8.91 2.63
CA PRO A 69 -18.92 -10.08 3.07
C PRO A 69 -19.32 -11.00 1.91
N GLU A 70 -19.60 -12.26 2.23
CA GLU A 70 -20.25 -13.22 1.34
C GLU A 70 -21.50 -12.60 0.66
N GLY A 71 -21.73 -12.89 -0.62
CA GLY A 71 -22.87 -12.38 -1.38
C GLY A 71 -22.63 -11.01 -2.03
N THR A 72 -21.47 -10.39 -1.80
CA THR A 72 -21.06 -9.18 -2.51
C THR A 72 -20.93 -9.43 -4.02
N ARG A 73 -21.46 -8.51 -4.83
CA ARG A 73 -21.40 -8.55 -6.29
C ARG A 73 -20.47 -7.46 -6.82
N ILE A 74 -19.54 -7.84 -7.71
CA ILE A 74 -18.51 -6.95 -8.24
C ILE A 74 -18.57 -6.93 -9.77
N TYR A 75 -18.57 -5.73 -10.34
CA TYR A 75 -18.55 -5.49 -11.78
C TYR A 75 -17.30 -4.68 -12.15
N VAL A 76 -16.70 -4.99 -13.29
CA VAL A 76 -15.51 -4.35 -13.86
C VAL A 76 -15.84 -3.93 -15.29
N SER A 77 -15.56 -2.68 -15.63
CA SER A 77 -15.72 -2.11 -16.97
C SER A 77 -14.48 -1.29 -17.32
N LEU A 78 -13.79 -1.69 -18.38
CA LEU A 78 -12.60 -1.02 -18.90
C LEU A 78 -13.00 -0.13 -20.08
N ARG A 79 -12.53 1.12 -20.08
CA ARG A 79 -12.95 2.15 -21.03
C ARG A 79 -11.80 2.80 -21.78
N ASP A 80 -12.07 3.12 -23.03
CA ASP A 80 -11.17 3.89 -23.89
C ASP A 80 -11.24 5.40 -23.61
N ALA A 81 -10.43 6.18 -24.34
CA ALA A 81 -10.41 7.65 -24.25
C ALA A 81 -11.75 8.31 -24.63
N SER A 82 -12.59 7.62 -25.42
CA SER A 82 -13.93 8.07 -25.83
C SER A 82 -15.02 7.62 -24.85
N ASN A 83 -14.63 7.01 -23.73
CA ASN A 83 -15.50 6.47 -22.69
C ASN A 83 -16.38 5.28 -23.14
N ASN A 84 -16.02 4.60 -24.23
CA ASN A 84 -16.65 3.34 -24.66
C ASN A 84 -16.14 2.18 -23.81
N THR A 85 -16.99 1.17 -23.56
CA THR A 85 -16.56 -0.06 -22.88
C THR A 85 -15.87 -0.98 -23.89
N ILE A 86 -14.61 -1.30 -23.63
CA ILE A 86 -13.77 -2.15 -24.51
C ILE A 86 -13.53 -3.54 -23.93
N ALA A 87 -13.60 -3.68 -22.60
CA ALA A 87 -13.62 -4.98 -21.93
C ALA A 87 -14.41 -4.88 -20.61
N TYR A 88 -15.00 -5.99 -20.16
CA TYR A 88 -15.84 -6.01 -18.96
C TYR A 88 -15.97 -7.42 -18.36
N ASN A 89 -16.43 -7.52 -17.12
CA ASN A 89 -16.91 -8.79 -16.56
C ASN A 89 -18.45 -8.80 -16.45
N TYR A 90 -19.05 -9.99 -16.37
CA TYR A 90 -20.51 -10.10 -16.22
C TYR A 90 -20.99 -9.96 -14.76
N SER A 91 -20.26 -10.51 -13.79
CA SER A 91 -20.51 -10.40 -12.34
C SER A 91 -19.54 -11.34 -11.62
N ILE A 92 -18.74 -10.86 -10.67
CA ILE A 92 -18.10 -11.71 -9.66
C ILE A 92 -19.05 -11.74 -8.45
N ALA A 93 -19.37 -12.93 -7.94
CA ALA A 93 -20.17 -13.11 -6.73
C ALA A 93 -19.30 -13.79 -5.68
N LEU A 94 -19.10 -13.13 -4.53
CA LEU A 94 -18.38 -13.72 -3.42
C LEU A 94 -19.21 -14.84 -2.78
N THR A 95 -18.59 -16.00 -2.58
CA THR A 95 -19.20 -17.19 -1.94
C THR A 95 -18.71 -17.40 -0.51
N SER A 96 -17.83 -16.51 -0.03
CA SER A 96 -17.34 -16.39 1.33
C SER A 96 -16.90 -14.95 1.56
N ASP A 97 -16.65 -14.58 2.81
CA ASP A 97 -16.00 -13.30 3.12
C ASP A 97 -14.63 -13.22 2.44
N LEU A 98 -14.32 -12.05 1.88
CA LEU A 98 -13.03 -11.70 1.30
C LEU A 98 -12.34 -10.73 2.25
N ALA A 99 -11.27 -11.18 2.90
CA ALA A 99 -10.50 -10.35 3.80
C ALA A 99 -9.74 -9.23 3.05
N ALA A 100 -9.61 -8.06 3.67
CA ALA A 100 -8.83 -6.94 3.17
C ALA A 100 -7.41 -7.38 2.75
N GLY A 101 -6.92 -6.84 1.63
CA GLY A 101 -5.61 -7.20 1.08
C GLY A 101 -5.55 -8.55 0.35
N THR A 102 -6.63 -9.35 0.33
CA THR A 102 -6.67 -10.62 -0.41
C THR A 102 -6.83 -10.37 -1.92
N ILE A 103 -6.08 -11.11 -2.75
CA ILE A 103 -6.18 -11.06 -4.20
C ILE A 103 -7.43 -11.81 -4.68
N LEU A 104 -8.31 -11.11 -5.39
CA LEU A 104 -9.47 -11.65 -6.08
C LEU A 104 -9.22 -11.69 -7.59
N GLN A 105 -9.07 -12.89 -8.13
CA GLN A 105 -8.93 -13.13 -9.57
C GLN A 105 -10.27 -12.98 -10.30
N TYR A 106 -10.26 -12.43 -11.52
CA TYR A 106 -11.45 -12.35 -12.36
C TYR A 106 -11.14 -12.52 -13.84
N SER A 107 -12.16 -12.89 -14.62
CA SER A 107 -12.10 -12.98 -16.08
C SER A 107 -12.80 -11.80 -16.73
N LEU A 108 -12.29 -11.40 -17.89
CA LEU A 108 -12.81 -10.32 -18.72
C LEU A 108 -13.28 -10.86 -20.07
N VAL A 109 -14.28 -10.19 -20.63
CA VAL A 109 -14.72 -10.32 -22.01
C VAL A 109 -14.21 -9.12 -22.78
N ASN A 110 -13.39 -9.37 -23.81
CA ASN A 110 -12.82 -8.38 -24.70
C ASN A 110 -13.36 -8.59 -26.14
N PRO A 111 -14.57 -8.10 -26.44
CA PRO A 111 -15.22 -8.37 -27.73
C PRO A 111 -14.51 -7.67 -28.91
N SER A 112 -13.79 -6.58 -28.64
CA SER A 112 -13.11 -5.78 -29.66
C SER A 112 -11.66 -6.22 -29.92
N GLY A 113 -11.13 -7.19 -29.18
CA GLY A 113 -9.70 -7.55 -29.24
C GLY A 113 -8.79 -6.37 -28.89
N ALA A 114 -9.28 -5.46 -28.03
CA ALA A 114 -8.52 -4.29 -27.59
C ALA A 114 -7.32 -4.72 -26.73
N SER A 115 -6.28 -3.90 -26.70
CA SER A 115 -5.10 -4.13 -25.87
C SER A 115 -5.18 -3.26 -24.60
N ARG A 116 -4.42 -3.62 -23.57
CA ARG A 116 -4.28 -2.80 -22.35
C ARG A 116 -3.95 -1.34 -22.61
N VAL A 117 -3.17 -1.05 -23.66
CA VAL A 117 -2.82 0.33 -24.04
C VAL A 117 -4.03 1.17 -24.47
N ASP A 118 -5.14 0.55 -24.85
CA ASP A 118 -6.37 1.23 -25.23
C ASP A 118 -7.21 1.63 -24.01
N VAL A 119 -6.89 1.09 -22.82
CA VAL A 119 -7.62 1.37 -21.57
C VAL A 119 -7.11 2.67 -20.94
N VAL A 120 -7.99 3.66 -20.86
CA VAL A 120 -7.73 4.95 -20.17
C VAL A 120 -8.37 4.99 -18.79
N LYS A 121 -9.41 4.18 -18.56
CA LYS A 121 -10.16 4.19 -17.31
C LYS A 121 -10.72 2.82 -16.99
N ALA A 122 -10.57 2.37 -15.75
CA ALA A 122 -11.31 1.24 -15.21
C ALA A 122 -12.38 1.71 -14.23
N ILE A 123 -13.55 1.09 -14.29
CA ILE A 123 -14.67 1.32 -13.39
C ILE A 123 -14.98 0.00 -12.71
N VAL A 124 -14.97 0.00 -11.38
CA VAL A 124 -15.31 -1.16 -10.55
C VAL A 124 -16.51 -0.81 -9.69
N THR A 125 -17.58 -1.59 -9.78
CA THR A 125 -18.78 -1.40 -8.97
C THR A 125 -18.86 -2.53 -7.96
N VAL A 126 -18.94 -2.21 -6.67
CA VAL A 126 -19.05 -3.17 -5.56
C VAL A 126 -20.39 -2.99 -4.88
N MET A 127 -21.15 -4.08 -4.73
CA MET A 127 -22.48 -4.07 -4.14
C MET A 127 -22.59 -5.19 -3.10
N THR A 128 -22.50 -4.85 -1.81
CA THR A 128 -22.60 -5.82 -0.70
C THR A 128 -24.07 -6.23 -0.49
N PRO A 129 -24.38 -7.34 0.19
CA PRO A 129 -25.75 -7.63 0.64
C PRO A 129 -26.22 -6.70 1.77
N ASP A 130 -25.30 -5.93 2.37
CA ASP A 130 -25.56 -5.14 3.56
C ASP A 130 -26.33 -3.85 3.26
N TYR A 131 -27.12 -3.44 4.25
CA TYR A 131 -27.93 -2.23 4.21
C TYR A 131 -27.61 -1.35 5.41
N GLN A 132 -27.40 -0.06 5.15
CA GLN A 132 -27.21 0.96 6.17
C GLN A 132 -28.47 1.80 6.31
N THR A 133 -28.83 2.15 7.54
CA THR A 133 -29.88 3.15 7.77
C THR A 133 -29.33 4.53 7.41
N THR A 134 -29.83 5.12 6.32
CA THR A 134 -29.33 6.41 5.80
C THR A 134 -30.20 7.60 6.20
N PHE A 135 -31.42 7.36 6.72
CA PHE A 135 -32.29 8.40 7.22
C PHE A 135 -33.29 7.87 8.26
N THR A 136 -33.55 8.67 9.28
CA THR A 136 -34.58 8.43 10.29
C THR A 136 -35.36 9.72 10.55
N SER A 137 -36.68 9.68 10.38
CA SER A 137 -37.57 10.78 10.75
C SER A 137 -38.90 10.24 11.26
N GLY A 138 -39.13 10.33 12.57
CA GLY A 138 -40.27 9.67 13.21
C GLY A 138 -40.22 8.15 12.98
N ASP A 139 -41.33 7.58 12.52
CA ASP A 139 -41.44 6.14 12.22
C ASP A 139 -40.90 5.74 10.83
N ILE A 140 -40.34 6.70 10.07
CA ILE A 140 -39.80 6.43 8.73
C ILE A 140 -38.32 6.08 8.85
N LEU A 141 -38.01 4.82 8.50
CA LEU A 141 -36.67 4.29 8.33
C LEU A 141 -36.37 4.17 6.82
N VAL A 142 -35.27 4.77 6.36
CA VAL A 142 -34.74 4.50 5.02
C VAL A 142 -33.43 3.76 5.15
N THR A 143 -33.37 2.57 4.58
CA THR A 143 -32.15 1.77 4.47
C THR A 143 -31.66 1.77 3.03
N SER A 144 -30.41 2.16 2.80
CA SER A 144 -29.76 2.04 1.49
C SER A 144 -28.85 0.82 1.50
N ARG A 145 -28.85 0.08 0.40
CA ARG A 145 -27.83 -0.92 0.15
C ARG A 145 -26.48 -0.23 -0.01
N GLU A 146 -25.41 -0.83 0.50
CA GLU A 146 -24.07 -0.29 0.29
C GLU A 146 -23.64 -0.55 -1.16
N LEU A 147 -23.19 0.52 -1.81
CA LEU A 147 -22.81 0.53 -3.21
C LEU A 147 -21.61 1.46 -3.39
N GLY A 148 -20.51 0.89 -3.84
CA GLY A 148 -19.28 1.62 -4.17
C GLY A 148 -19.06 1.64 -5.67
N VAL A 149 -18.70 2.81 -6.22
CA VAL A 149 -18.16 2.92 -7.58
C VAL A 149 -16.73 3.42 -7.49
N GLY A 150 -15.81 2.48 -7.71
CA GLY A 150 -14.38 2.68 -7.84
C GLY A 150 -14.04 3.13 -9.24
N MET A 151 -13.19 4.14 -9.36
CA MET A 151 -12.56 4.50 -10.63
C MET A 151 -11.06 4.41 -10.47
N ALA A 152 -10.42 3.66 -11.37
CA ALA A 152 -8.98 3.69 -11.54
C ALA A 152 -8.66 4.49 -12.80
N ASN A 153 -7.83 5.52 -12.61
CA ASN A 153 -7.15 6.16 -13.72
C ASN A 153 -5.96 5.28 -14.08
N THR A 154 -5.82 4.86 -15.35
CA THR A 154 -4.72 3.97 -15.77
C THR A 154 -3.35 4.65 -15.77
N THR A 155 -3.27 5.88 -15.26
CA THR A 155 -2.02 6.58 -15.01
C THR A 155 -1.61 6.55 -13.53
N VAL A 156 -2.44 6.03 -12.62
CA VAL A 156 -2.14 6.03 -11.18
C VAL A 156 -1.96 4.59 -10.72
N PHE A 157 -0.79 4.31 -10.14
CA PHE A 157 -0.41 2.96 -9.73
C PHE A 157 -0.26 2.86 -8.22
N CYS A 158 -0.54 1.70 -7.64
CA CYS A 158 -0.04 1.27 -6.34
C CYS A 158 0.61 -0.11 -6.50
N THR A 159 1.85 -0.23 -6.06
CA THR A 159 2.49 -1.51 -5.79
C THR A 159 2.41 -1.77 -4.29
N PRO A 160 1.66 -2.80 -3.83
CA PRO A 160 1.56 -3.13 -2.42
C PRO A 160 2.89 -3.71 -1.93
N ILE A 161 3.34 -3.23 -0.79
CA ILE A 161 4.56 -3.67 -0.12
C ILE A 161 4.15 -4.12 1.27
N THR A 162 4.42 -5.38 1.59
CA THR A 162 4.13 -5.93 2.91
C THR A 162 5.40 -5.99 3.73
N VAL A 163 5.38 -5.38 4.91
CA VAL A 163 6.46 -5.36 5.89
C VAL A 163 6.02 -6.20 7.07
N LYS A 164 6.79 -7.24 7.39
CA LYS A 164 6.52 -8.14 8.52
C LYS A 164 7.52 -7.91 9.64
N GLU A 165 7.02 -7.69 10.85
CA GLU A 165 7.83 -7.63 12.07
C GLU A 165 8.26 -9.04 12.49
N ASN A 166 9.57 -9.23 12.73
CA ASN A 166 10.18 -10.54 12.98
C ASN A 166 10.93 -10.64 14.33
N SER A 167 11.15 -9.52 15.02
CA SER A 167 11.90 -9.44 16.28
C SER A 167 11.04 -9.67 17.53
N GLY A 168 9.71 -9.60 17.40
CA GLY A 168 8.78 -9.67 18.53
C GLY A 168 8.70 -8.36 19.32
N GLN A 169 9.20 -7.25 18.79
CA GLN A 169 9.15 -5.93 19.40
C GLN A 169 8.30 -4.99 18.55
N THR A 170 7.52 -4.13 19.20
CA THR A 170 6.87 -3.03 18.50
C THR A 170 7.91 -1.99 18.11
N LEU A 171 8.02 -1.70 16.82
CA LEU A 171 8.98 -0.79 16.25
C LEU A 171 8.32 0.55 15.96
N TYR A 172 8.96 1.65 16.38
CA TYR A 172 8.49 3.00 16.10
C TYR A 172 9.50 3.76 15.26
N ASN A 173 9.01 4.56 14.31
CA ASN A 173 9.85 5.40 13.45
C ASN A 173 10.98 4.59 12.79
N TYR A 174 10.64 3.40 12.29
CA TYR A 174 11.61 2.42 11.82
C TYR A 174 11.70 2.43 10.30
N SER A 175 12.92 2.54 9.78
CA SER A 175 13.18 2.64 8.35
C SER A 175 13.46 1.24 7.80
N VAL A 176 12.80 0.87 6.70
CA VAL A 176 13.01 -0.41 6.01
C VAL A 176 13.44 -0.15 4.57
N LEU A 177 14.24 -1.06 4.02
CA LEU A 177 14.63 -1.05 2.63
C LEU A 177 13.64 -1.88 1.81
N VAL A 178 13.07 -1.24 0.79
CA VAL A 178 12.28 -1.86 -0.27
C VAL A 178 13.20 -2.02 -1.47
N VAL A 179 13.41 -3.26 -1.90
CA VAL A 179 14.18 -3.59 -3.10
C VAL A 179 13.20 -3.96 -4.20
N LEU A 180 13.23 -3.22 -5.31
CA LEU A 180 12.56 -3.59 -6.54
C LEU A 180 13.63 -4.16 -7.47
N ASP A 181 13.49 -5.42 -7.86
CA ASP A 181 14.43 -6.08 -8.77
C ASP A 181 13.67 -6.92 -9.79
N ASP A 182 13.52 -6.36 -10.99
CA ASP A 182 12.95 -7.02 -12.16
C ASP A 182 14.03 -7.25 -13.24
N SER A 183 15.32 -7.21 -12.86
CA SER A 183 16.44 -7.28 -13.80
C SER A 183 16.42 -8.56 -14.65
N ASP A 184 16.08 -9.69 -14.03
CA ASP A 184 15.94 -11.00 -14.67
C ASP A 184 14.50 -11.30 -15.16
N ASN A 185 13.54 -10.38 -14.97
CA ASN A 185 12.15 -10.61 -15.28
C ASN A 185 11.78 -10.15 -16.70
N ASN A 186 11.73 -11.07 -17.65
CA ASN A 186 11.36 -10.75 -19.04
C ASN A 186 9.84 -10.65 -19.28
N ASN A 187 9.02 -10.98 -18.28
CA ASN A 187 7.57 -10.82 -18.36
C ASN A 187 7.15 -9.46 -17.77
N ASN A 188 6.86 -8.49 -18.64
CA ASN A 188 6.44 -7.16 -18.22
C ASN A 188 5.10 -7.11 -17.46
N GLU A 189 4.31 -8.18 -17.53
CA GLU A 189 3.07 -8.34 -16.76
C GLU A 189 3.33 -8.70 -15.30
N ALA A 190 4.51 -9.23 -14.99
CA ALA A 190 4.91 -9.67 -13.66
C ALA A 190 5.92 -8.72 -12.99
N TRP A 191 6.09 -7.51 -13.52
CA TRP A 191 6.97 -6.53 -12.89
C TRP A 191 6.39 -6.01 -11.57
N SER A 192 7.29 -5.62 -10.67
CA SER A 192 6.91 -4.96 -9.41
C SER A 192 6.37 -3.56 -9.66
N VAL A 193 6.87 -2.88 -10.70
CA VAL A 193 6.46 -1.53 -11.14
C VAL A 193 6.49 -1.43 -12.67
N ASP A 194 5.82 -0.43 -13.23
CA ASP A 194 6.03 -0.05 -14.64
C ASP A 194 7.28 0.83 -14.76
N TRP A 195 8.38 0.19 -15.17
CA TRP A 195 9.69 0.81 -15.35
C TRP A 195 9.74 1.91 -16.43
N ASN A 196 8.73 2.01 -17.30
CA ASN A 196 8.63 3.08 -18.30
C ASN A 196 7.96 4.35 -17.74
N ILE A 197 7.25 4.23 -16.62
CA ILE A 197 6.45 5.32 -16.04
C ILE A 197 7.10 5.85 -14.76
N ILE A 198 7.61 4.96 -13.91
CA ILE A 198 8.21 5.35 -12.63
C ILE A 198 9.46 6.22 -12.83
N ASN A 199 9.58 7.28 -12.06
CA ASN A 199 10.76 8.13 -12.02
C ASN A 199 10.92 8.79 -10.64
N THR A 200 12.04 9.47 -10.44
CA THR A 200 12.39 10.05 -9.13
C THR A 200 11.47 11.18 -8.66
N THR A 201 10.65 11.73 -9.56
CA THR A 201 9.76 12.86 -9.25
C THR A 201 8.30 12.46 -9.04
N ASN A 202 7.89 11.27 -9.49
CA ASN A 202 6.49 10.87 -9.52
C ASN A 202 6.12 9.73 -8.57
N LEU A 203 7.06 9.22 -7.77
CA LEU A 203 6.82 8.16 -6.80
C LEU A 203 6.67 8.70 -5.38
N TYR A 204 5.86 8.04 -4.56
CA TYR A 204 5.70 8.32 -3.13
C TYR A 204 5.10 7.11 -2.39
N PHE A 205 5.25 7.09 -1.07
CA PHE A 205 4.70 6.02 -0.23
C PHE A 205 3.51 6.50 0.59
N THR A 206 2.51 5.63 0.73
CA THR A 206 1.42 5.83 1.70
C THR A 206 1.21 4.59 2.55
N ASP A 207 0.70 4.75 3.76
CA ASP A 207 0.12 3.65 4.53
C ASP A 207 -1.22 3.17 3.92
N ASP A 208 -1.83 2.18 4.56
CA ASP A 208 -3.14 1.61 4.21
C ASP A 208 -4.29 2.62 4.29
N ALA A 209 -4.21 3.58 5.22
CA ALA A 209 -5.14 4.69 5.35
C ALA A 209 -4.90 5.81 4.30
N GLY A 210 -3.83 5.73 3.51
CA GLY A 210 -3.48 6.72 2.48
C GLY A 210 -2.68 7.92 3.01
N ASN A 211 -2.20 7.89 4.26
CA ASN A 211 -1.31 8.92 4.79
C ASN A 211 0.09 8.78 4.19
N PRO A 212 0.75 9.89 3.82
CA PRO A 212 2.09 9.85 3.25
C PRO A 212 3.16 9.41 4.26
N LEU A 213 4.12 8.63 3.79
CA LEU A 213 5.26 8.15 4.56
C LEU A 213 6.55 8.82 4.07
N TYR A 214 7.45 9.16 5.00
CA TYR A 214 8.77 9.67 4.63
C TYR A 214 9.59 8.58 3.97
N PHE A 215 10.27 8.93 2.90
CA PHE A 215 11.05 7.99 2.10
C PHE A 215 12.33 8.62 1.56
N TRP A 216 13.20 7.77 1.02
CA TRP A 216 14.39 8.18 0.31
C TRP A 216 14.64 7.25 -0.88
N ILE A 217 14.94 7.84 -2.03
CA ILE A 217 15.34 7.10 -3.23
C ILE A 217 16.86 6.97 -3.19
N GLN A 218 17.36 5.85 -2.66
CA GLN A 218 18.81 5.56 -2.69
C GLN A 218 19.29 5.36 -4.12
N ARG A 219 18.54 4.60 -4.92
CA ARG A 219 18.83 4.37 -6.33
C ARG A 219 17.55 4.01 -7.08
N LEU A 220 17.42 4.54 -8.29
CA LEU A 220 16.39 4.16 -9.25
C LEU A 220 17.04 4.01 -10.63
N ASP A 221 17.23 2.77 -11.07
CA ASP A 221 17.82 2.43 -12.36
C ASP A 221 16.76 1.77 -13.24
N THR A 222 16.06 2.59 -14.02
CA THR A 222 14.98 2.11 -14.89
C THR A 222 15.47 1.32 -16.09
N THR A 223 16.76 1.41 -16.42
CA THR A 223 17.36 0.64 -17.52
C THR A 223 17.64 -0.79 -17.09
N ASN A 224 18.28 -0.96 -15.93
CA ASN A 224 18.55 -2.28 -15.36
C ASN A 224 17.36 -2.84 -14.57
N ARG A 225 16.30 -2.06 -14.37
CA ARG A 225 15.07 -2.42 -13.65
C ARG A 225 15.34 -2.81 -12.20
N ILE A 226 16.14 -1.98 -11.53
CA ILE A 226 16.51 -2.14 -10.11
C ILE A 226 16.30 -0.82 -9.37
N ALA A 227 15.69 -0.87 -8.19
CA ALA A 227 15.55 0.26 -7.29
C ALA A 227 15.77 -0.14 -5.83
N TYR A 228 16.40 0.76 -5.09
CA TYR A 228 16.60 0.68 -3.64
C TYR A 228 15.89 1.88 -3.01
N LEU A 229 14.79 1.63 -2.32
CA LEU A 229 13.91 2.66 -1.78
C LEU A 229 13.79 2.47 -0.27
N TRP A 230 14.14 3.49 0.51
CA TRP A 230 13.93 3.44 1.95
C TRP A 230 12.61 4.11 2.31
N VAL A 231 11.84 3.50 3.22
CA VAL A 231 10.60 4.07 3.74
C VAL A 231 10.60 3.97 5.26
N LYS A 232 10.13 5.02 5.93
CA LYS A 232 9.99 5.07 7.38
C LYS A 232 8.56 4.76 7.80
N LEU A 233 8.40 3.71 8.59
CA LEU A 233 7.12 3.36 9.20
C LEU A 233 6.96 4.09 10.55
N PRO A 234 5.79 4.70 10.81
CA PRO A 234 5.53 5.34 12.11
C PRO A 234 5.47 4.30 13.23
N GLU A 235 4.83 3.16 12.97
CA GLU A 235 4.67 2.04 13.88
C GLU A 235 4.60 0.72 13.09
N LEU A 236 5.20 -0.33 13.64
CA LEU A 236 5.04 -1.71 13.22
C LEU A 236 4.94 -2.58 14.48
N ALA A 237 3.73 -3.10 14.75
CA ALA A 237 3.47 -3.85 15.98
C ALA A 237 4.22 -5.19 16.02
N ALA A 238 4.57 -5.63 17.24
CA ALA A 238 5.29 -6.89 17.46
C ALA A 238 4.59 -8.07 16.77
N GLY A 239 5.32 -8.78 15.92
CA GLY A 239 4.84 -9.92 15.17
C GLY A 239 3.71 -9.63 14.19
N SER A 240 3.39 -8.37 13.87
CA SER A 240 2.35 -8.01 12.90
C SER A 240 2.93 -7.83 11.48
N SER A 241 2.03 -7.69 10.50
CA SER A 241 2.37 -7.22 9.16
C SER A 241 1.69 -5.88 8.91
N SER A 242 2.34 -5.00 8.15
CA SER A 242 1.75 -3.76 7.63
C SER A 242 1.88 -3.76 6.12
N THR A 243 0.83 -3.35 5.42
CA THR A 243 0.88 -3.15 3.96
C THR A 243 0.92 -1.65 3.67
N LEU A 244 1.86 -1.25 2.81
CA LEU A 244 2.04 0.12 2.35
C LEU A 244 1.98 0.15 0.82
N CYS A 245 1.59 1.29 0.24
CA CYS A 245 1.52 1.48 -1.20
C CYS A 245 2.72 2.30 -1.68
N LEU A 246 3.49 1.75 -2.62
CA LEU A 246 4.34 2.55 -3.51
C LEU A 246 3.46 3.09 -4.63
N ASN A 247 3.12 4.37 -4.55
CA ASN A 247 2.31 5.04 -5.55
C ASN A 247 3.23 5.70 -6.59
N TYR A 248 2.84 5.65 -7.87
CA TYR A 248 3.53 6.38 -8.94
C TYR A 248 2.60 6.72 -10.12
N GLY A 249 3.08 7.56 -11.05
CA GLY A 249 2.33 7.99 -12.23
C GLY A 249 1.33 9.15 -12.01
N VAL A 250 1.21 9.64 -10.77
CA VAL A 250 0.44 10.87 -10.46
C VAL A 250 1.30 12.10 -10.77
N TRP A 251 0.76 13.05 -11.53
CA TRP A 251 1.38 14.35 -11.76
C TRP A 251 0.43 15.51 -11.45
N PRO A 252 0.82 16.48 -10.60
CA PRO A 252 2.07 16.53 -9.83
C PRO A 252 2.06 15.52 -8.67
N ASN A 253 3.25 15.09 -8.22
CA ASN A 253 3.38 14.28 -7.01
C ASN A 253 2.93 15.09 -5.78
N PRO A 254 1.83 14.70 -5.10
CA PRO A 254 1.28 15.48 -3.99
C PRO A 254 2.18 15.46 -2.74
N TYR A 255 3.14 14.53 -2.67
CA TYR A 255 3.98 14.28 -1.49
C TYR A 255 5.47 14.37 -1.83
N LEU A 256 5.84 15.23 -2.77
CA LEU A 256 7.25 15.44 -3.15
C LEU A 256 8.15 15.78 -1.94
N SER A 257 7.62 16.52 -0.96
CA SER A 257 8.34 16.89 0.27
C SER A 257 8.57 15.73 1.25
N TYR A 258 8.01 14.55 1.00
CA TYR A 258 8.24 13.35 1.81
C TYR A 258 9.47 12.55 1.37
N ASN A 259 10.06 12.88 0.21
CA ASN A 259 11.41 12.41 -0.16
C ASN A 259 12.44 13.21 0.65
N ASP A 260 12.50 12.96 1.95
CA ASP A 260 13.34 13.67 2.92
C ASP A 260 14.11 12.63 3.75
N PRO A 261 15.32 12.23 3.32
CA PRO A 261 16.12 11.25 4.06
C PRO A 261 16.49 11.70 5.47
N GLY A 262 16.54 13.01 5.74
CA GLY A 262 16.75 13.56 7.09
C GLY A 262 15.58 13.28 8.05
N LYS A 263 14.40 12.95 7.52
CA LYS A 263 13.23 12.47 8.27
C LYS A 263 13.15 10.95 8.31
N VAL A 264 13.77 10.25 7.35
CA VAL A 264 13.85 8.79 7.29
C VAL A 264 14.85 8.25 8.30
N PHE A 265 16.06 8.82 8.37
CA PHE A 265 17.17 8.26 9.13
C PHE A 265 17.48 9.04 10.42
N LEU A 266 18.21 8.39 11.33
CA LEU A 266 18.74 9.05 12.53
C LEU A 266 19.84 10.04 12.16
N LEU A 267 20.66 9.69 11.17
CA LEU A 267 21.66 10.56 10.56
C LEU A 267 21.66 10.27 9.06
N PHE A 268 21.79 11.31 8.26
CA PHE A 268 21.91 11.24 6.81
C PHE A 268 22.84 12.35 6.35
N ASP A 269 23.78 12.02 5.47
CA ASP A 269 24.50 13.00 4.67
C ASP A 269 24.88 12.35 3.33
N ASP A 270 24.47 12.96 2.23
CA ASP A 270 24.89 12.67 0.86
C ASP A 270 25.96 13.65 0.38
N PHE A 271 26.55 14.41 1.31
CA PHE A 271 27.60 15.39 1.07
C PHE A 271 27.26 16.36 -0.06
N ASP A 272 25.99 16.77 -0.12
CA ASP A 272 25.49 17.69 -1.13
C ASP A 272 26.17 19.08 -1.04
N GLY A 273 26.24 19.76 -2.18
CA GLY A 273 26.86 21.08 -2.29
C GLY A 273 28.36 21.06 -2.61
N SER A 274 29.04 22.15 -2.26
CA SER A 274 30.44 22.42 -2.64
C SER A 274 31.43 22.33 -1.48
N SER A 275 30.95 22.01 -0.27
CA SER A 275 31.76 21.97 0.95
C SER A 275 31.05 21.13 2.00
N LEU A 276 31.82 20.54 2.91
CA LEU A 276 31.28 19.76 4.03
C LEU A 276 30.38 20.63 4.94
N ASP A 277 29.20 20.13 5.29
CA ASP A 277 28.32 20.79 6.26
C ASP A 277 28.89 20.68 7.68
N THR A 278 29.61 21.71 8.10
CA THR A 278 30.17 21.81 9.46
C THR A 278 29.11 21.97 10.55
N ASN A 279 27.82 22.12 10.23
CA ASN A 279 26.75 22.02 11.22
C ASN A 279 26.38 20.57 11.53
N ARG A 280 26.71 19.63 10.63
CA ARG A 280 26.53 18.18 10.82
C ARG A 280 27.78 17.50 11.35
N TRP A 281 28.95 17.97 10.93
CA TRP A 281 30.23 17.30 11.20
C TRP A 281 31.19 18.17 12.00
N ASN A 282 31.87 17.52 12.94
CA ASN A 282 33.18 17.97 13.42
C ASN A 282 34.25 17.45 12.45
N VAL A 283 35.35 18.21 12.33
CA VAL A 283 36.32 18.00 11.26
C VAL A 283 37.74 18.04 11.81
N HIS A 284 38.57 17.12 11.36
CA HIS A 284 40.01 17.19 11.48
C HIS A 284 40.66 17.11 10.08
N GLY A 285 41.52 18.08 9.76
CA GLY A 285 42.08 18.25 8.42
C GLY A 285 41.19 19.09 7.51
N ASP A 286 41.42 19.00 6.20
CA ASP A 286 40.78 19.84 5.18
C ASP A 286 40.02 18.99 4.14
N PRO A 287 38.96 18.26 4.56
CA PRO A 287 38.23 17.37 3.67
C PRO A 287 37.60 18.14 2.50
N VAL A 288 37.61 17.52 1.33
CA VAL A 288 37.10 18.14 0.10
C VAL A 288 35.78 17.49 -0.29
N VAL A 289 34.75 18.30 -0.55
CA VAL A 289 33.48 17.84 -1.12
C VAL A 289 33.39 18.29 -2.56
N SER A 290 33.09 17.34 -3.47
CA SER A 290 32.87 17.63 -4.88
C SER A 290 31.94 16.59 -5.48
N ASN A 291 30.95 17.03 -6.26
CA ASN A 291 29.96 16.17 -6.91
C ASN A 291 29.24 15.22 -5.92
N SER A 292 28.79 15.74 -4.77
CA SER A 292 28.16 14.94 -3.71
C SER A 292 29.03 13.82 -3.13
N VAL A 293 30.36 13.97 -3.21
CA VAL A 293 31.30 12.99 -2.68
C VAL A 293 32.29 13.69 -1.75
N VAL A 294 32.41 13.22 -0.51
CA VAL A 294 33.46 13.67 0.41
C VAL A 294 34.74 12.88 0.18
N SER A 295 35.86 13.59 0.10
CA SER A 295 37.21 13.05 -0.03
C SER A 295 37.99 13.29 1.25
N LEU A 296 38.46 12.20 1.86
CA LEU A 296 39.29 12.21 3.06
C LEU A 296 40.69 11.70 2.70
N SER A 297 41.66 12.59 2.77
CA SER A 297 43.09 12.29 2.59
C SER A 297 43.70 11.75 3.88
N SER A 298 44.91 11.19 3.77
CA SER A 298 45.64 10.68 4.93
C SER A 298 45.80 11.73 6.03
N GLY A 299 45.27 11.41 7.22
CA GLY A 299 45.24 12.32 8.37
C GLY A 299 43.94 13.12 8.50
N GLU A 300 42.94 12.84 7.67
CA GLU A 300 41.64 13.52 7.68
C GLU A 300 40.53 12.59 8.16
N TRP A 301 39.62 13.14 8.98
CA TRP A 301 38.44 12.44 9.45
C TRP A 301 37.34 13.41 9.85
N ILE A 302 36.13 12.89 9.86
CA ILE A 302 34.93 13.59 10.29
C ILE A 302 34.16 12.72 11.28
N TRP A 303 33.50 13.35 12.24
CA TRP A 303 32.58 12.67 13.14
C TRP A 303 31.36 13.55 13.41
N SER A 304 30.22 12.91 13.60
CA SER A 304 28.95 13.59 13.66
C SER A 304 28.87 14.52 14.87
N LYS A 305 28.13 15.61 14.74
CA LYS A 305 27.70 16.42 15.89
C LYS A 305 26.48 15.82 16.58
N LYS A 306 25.70 15.04 15.83
CA LYS A 306 24.55 14.29 16.33
C LYS A 306 24.99 12.97 16.92
N THR A 307 24.42 12.60 18.05
CA THR A 307 24.59 11.29 18.67
C THR A 307 23.61 10.26 18.10
N VAL A 308 23.98 8.99 18.18
CA VAL A 308 23.15 7.84 17.75
C VAL A 308 22.95 6.89 18.93
N PRO A 309 21.93 6.01 18.92
CA PRO A 309 21.62 5.13 20.04
C PRO A 309 22.82 4.30 20.50
N GLY A 310 22.99 4.18 21.82
CA GLY A 310 24.12 3.44 22.41
C GLY A 310 24.10 1.92 22.24
N ASP A 311 22.99 1.29 21.81
CA ASP A 311 22.86 -0.18 21.88
C ASP A 311 22.35 -0.92 20.65
N SER A 312 21.58 -0.28 19.76
CA SER A 312 21.05 -0.96 18.58
C SER A 312 20.85 -0.02 17.39
N PHE A 313 21.79 -0.05 16.44
CA PHE A 313 21.75 0.77 15.24
C PHE A 313 22.61 0.17 14.12
N GLN A 314 22.44 0.71 12.92
CA GLN A 314 23.25 0.39 11.75
C GLN A 314 23.79 1.67 11.13
N ILE A 315 25.07 1.64 10.75
CA ILE A 315 25.72 2.64 9.90
C ILE A 315 25.87 2.00 8.52
N LEU A 316 25.35 2.66 7.48
CA LEU A 316 25.53 2.25 6.09
C LEU A 316 26.27 3.38 5.36
N ILE A 317 27.32 3.03 4.64
CA ILE A 317 28.19 3.99 3.93
C ILE A 317 28.41 3.49 2.51
N GLN A 318 28.06 4.31 1.52
CA GLN A 318 28.45 4.03 0.13
C GLN A 318 29.85 4.60 -0.12
N ALA A 319 30.83 3.72 -0.24
CA ALA A 319 32.19 4.10 -0.53
C ALA A 319 32.46 4.04 -2.04
N VAL A 320 32.63 5.20 -2.68
CA VAL A 320 32.98 5.28 -4.11
C VAL A 320 34.37 4.69 -4.35
N ARG A 321 35.31 4.97 -3.44
CA ARG A 321 36.69 4.45 -3.55
C ARG A 321 37.34 4.41 -2.20
N LEU A 322 37.76 3.22 -1.79
CA LEU A 322 38.57 3.03 -0.60
C LEU A 322 40.04 2.90 -0.98
N ARG A 323 40.89 3.55 -0.20
CA ARG A 323 42.36 3.41 -0.26
C ARG A 323 42.83 2.78 1.04
N PRO A 324 44.01 2.13 1.04
CA PRO A 324 44.53 1.50 2.25
C PRO A 324 44.50 2.43 3.47
N SER A 325 44.13 1.88 4.63
CA SER A 325 43.94 2.59 5.89
C SER A 325 42.71 3.51 5.99
N PRO A 326 41.53 3.19 5.39
CA PRO A 326 40.31 3.86 5.81
C PRO A 326 39.95 3.36 7.21
N PHE A 327 39.27 4.18 7.99
CA PHE A 327 38.78 3.75 9.30
C PHE A 327 37.38 4.25 9.57
N PHE A 328 36.64 3.45 10.32
CA PHE A 328 35.27 3.75 10.72
C PHE A 328 35.19 3.79 12.23
N MET A 329 34.46 4.77 12.74
CA MET A 329 34.31 5.06 14.16
C MET A 329 32.89 4.82 14.60
N TRP A 330 32.72 4.02 15.65
CA TRP A 330 31.49 3.90 16.39
C TRP A 330 31.73 4.39 17.83
N TYR A 331 30.85 5.24 18.34
CA TYR A 331 30.94 5.88 19.65
C TYR A 331 32.18 6.78 19.84
N VAL A 332 32.03 8.08 19.54
CA VAL A 332 33.04 9.10 19.83
C VAL A 332 32.70 9.84 21.12
N ASP A 333 33.25 9.39 22.25
CA ASP A 333 32.85 9.90 23.55
C ASP A 333 33.21 11.38 23.78
N SER A 334 32.70 11.95 24.88
CA SER A 334 32.95 13.34 25.27
C SER A 334 34.43 13.64 25.59
N ARG A 335 35.29 12.63 25.71
CA ARG A 335 36.75 12.76 25.91
C ARG A 335 37.50 12.72 24.58
N SER A 336 36.79 12.76 23.45
CA SER A 336 37.33 12.62 22.09
C SER A 336 37.91 11.24 21.80
N LEU A 337 37.47 10.19 22.50
CA LEU A 337 37.91 8.82 22.27
C LEU A 337 36.83 8.05 21.49
N ALA A 338 37.25 7.44 20.39
CA ALA A 338 36.41 6.64 19.53
C ALA A 338 36.79 5.16 19.58
N TRP A 339 35.81 4.26 19.58
CA TRP A 339 36.08 2.91 19.08
C TRP A 339 36.18 2.98 17.56
N ALA A 340 37.30 2.52 17.02
CA ALA A 340 37.58 2.64 15.61
C ALA A 340 38.25 1.39 15.07
N GLU A 341 37.88 1.01 13.85
CA GLU A 341 38.55 -0.06 13.12
C GLU A 341 39.17 0.52 11.85
N VAL A 342 40.47 0.29 11.70
CA VAL A 342 41.23 0.64 10.49
C VAL A 342 41.44 -0.59 9.62
N PHE A 343 41.14 -0.45 8.34
CA PHE A 343 41.25 -1.54 7.36
C PHE A 343 42.51 -1.37 6.53
N ASN A 344 43.20 -2.46 6.18
CA ASN A 344 44.37 -2.41 5.29
C ASN A 344 45.43 -1.38 5.78
N GLY A 345 45.71 -1.41 7.09
CA GLY A 345 46.75 -0.61 7.75
C GLY A 345 48.14 -1.11 7.37
N SER A 346 49.09 -0.20 7.09
CA SER A 346 50.49 -0.59 6.90
C SER A 346 51.30 -0.45 8.18
N TYR A 347 51.78 -1.58 8.69
CA TYR A 347 53.03 -1.62 9.44
C TYR A 347 53.95 -2.65 8.80
N LEU A 348 55.05 -2.13 8.24
CA LEU A 348 56.32 -2.69 7.73
C LEU A 348 56.50 -4.20 7.44
N LEU A 349 55.75 -5.14 8.01
CA LEU A 349 55.86 -6.58 7.75
C LEU A 349 54.52 -7.34 7.73
N TYR A 350 53.38 -6.74 8.10
CA TYR A 350 52.05 -7.39 8.02
C TYR A 350 50.95 -6.34 7.77
N PRO A 351 50.07 -6.49 6.77
CA PRO A 351 48.83 -5.71 6.74
C PRO A 351 48.07 -6.04 8.04
N GLN A 352 47.64 -5.01 8.77
CA GLN A 352 46.96 -5.18 10.05
C GLN A 352 45.59 -4.50 10.00
N GLU A 353 44.58 -5.24 10.44
CA GLU A 353 43.37 -4.65 11.01
C GLU A 353 43.65 -4.34 12.47
N GLU A 354 43.27 -3.15 12.88
CA GLU A 354 43.39 -2.73 14.26
C GLU A 354 42.03 -2.19 14.69
N LEU A 355 41.28 -2.98 15.46
CA LEU A 355 40.33 -2.36 16.38
C LEU A 355 41.15 -1.59 17.40
N GLY A 356 40.78 -0.36 17.66
CA GLY A 356 41.48 0.44 18.64
C GLY A 356 40.66 1.57 19.22
N VAL A 357 41.28 2.23 20.18
CA VAL A 357 40.79 3.50 20.72
C VAL A 357 41.52 4.62 20.00
N PHE A 358 40.78 5.39 19.22
CA PHE A 358 41.29 6.50 18.43
C PHE A 358 40.92 7.83 19.08
N ASN A 359 41.89 8.72 19.27
CA ASN A 359 41.62 10.06 19.77
C ASN A 359 41.33 11.00 18.59
N VAL A 360 40.08 11.40 18.40
CA VAL A 360 39.66 12.25 17.27
C VAL A 360 40.21 13.68 17.34
N SER A 361 40.71 14.10 18.51
CA SER A 361 41.28 15.44 18.70
C SER A 361 42.79 15.49 18.43
N SER A 362 43.54 14.42 18.77
CA SER A 362 44.99 14.35 18.57
C SER A 362 45.42 13.50 17.37
N GLY A 363 44.53 12.64 16.85
CA GLY A 363 44.86 11.63 15.86
C GLY A 363 45.63 10.42 16.41
N GLU A 364 45.77 10.29 17.73
CA GLU A 364 46.56 9.20 18.32
C GLU A 364 45.75 7.91 18.51
N TRP A 365 46.38 6.77 18.24
CA TRP A 365 45.85 5.44 18.54
C TRP A 365 46.38 4.95 19.89
N LEU A 366 45.52 4.84 20.91
CA LEU A 366 45.91 4.59 22.31
C LEU A 366 46.01 3.12 22.68
N ARG A 367 45.07 2.30 22.21
CA ARG A 367 45.06 0.84 22.39
C ARG A 367 44.74 0.19 21.06
N LYS A 368 45.45 -0.88 20.71
CA LYS A 368 45.32 -1.59 19.46
C LYS A 368 45.13 -3.08 19.74
N TYR A 369 44.14 -3.68 19.09
CA TYR A 369 43.90 -5.11 19.09
C TYR A 369 44.26 -5.63 17.71
N GLN A 370 45.37 -6.36 17.61
CA GLN A 370 45.87 -6.90 16.35
C GLN A 370 45.06 -8.13 15.93
N MET A 371 44.82 -8.24 14.62
CA MET A 371 44.17 -9.41 14.03
C MET A 371 45.00 -10.04 12.91
N SER A 372 44.75 -11.32 12.66
CA SER A 372 45.31 -12.10 11.54
C SER A 372 44.24 -12.26 10.46
N ASN A 373 44.63 -12.06 9.19
CA ASN A 373 43.80 -12.02 7.98
C ASN A 373 43.08 -10.70 7.76
N VAL A 374 43.59 -9.89 6.82
CA VAL A 374 43.03 -8.59 6.45
C VAL A 374 42.23 -8.74 5.15
N PRO A 375 40.89 -8.72 5.19
CA PRO A 375 40.11 -8.46 3.99
C PRO A 375 40.51 -7.12 3.37
N VAL A 376 40.72 -7.15 2.05
CA VAL A 376 41.00 -5.95 1.28
C VAL A 376 39.65 -5.37 0.87
N LEU A 377 39.28 -4.23 1.46
CA LEU A 377 38.10 -3.49 1.01
C LEU A 377 38.24 -3.14 -0.47
N GLY A 378 37.20 -3.42 -1.24
CA GLY A 378 37.08 -3.05 -2.64
C GLY A 378 36.72 -1.58 -2.83
N SER A 379 36.44 -1.21 -4.07
CA SER A 379 35.92 0.11 -4.43
C SER A 379 34.51 -0.06 -4.97
N ASP A 380 33.67 0.96 -4.76
CA ASP A 380 32.23 0.94 -5.08
C ASP A 380 31.42 -0.07 -4.25
N ASN A 381 31.71 -0.12 -2.94
CA ASN A 381 31.12 -1.10 -2.03
C ASN A 381 30.29 -0.42 -0.94
N LEU A 382 29.28 -1.14 -0.47
CA LEU A 382 28.48 -0.75 0.69
C LEU A 382 29.14 -1.26 1.96
N ILE A 383 29.58 -0.34 2.83
CA ILE A 383 30.05 -0.71 4.17
C ILE A 383 28.85 -0.67 5.12
N ASN A 384 28.62 -1.78 5.82
CA ASN A 384 27.56 -1.90 6.82
C ASN A 384 28.16 -2.26 8.18
N ILE A 385 28.00 -1.36 9.14
CA ILE A 385 28.40 -1.57 10.53
C ILE A 385 27.11 -1.72 11.35
N THR A 386 26.85 -2.95 11.80
CA THR A 386 25.71 -3.28 12.65
C THR A 386 26.15 -3.35 14.10
N VAL A 387 25.52 -2.54 14.95
CA VAL A 387 25.69 -2.59 16.40
C VAL A 387 24.42 -3.11 17.02
N ARG A 388 24.53 -4.16 17.84
CA ARG A 388 23.39 -4.80 18.49
C ARG A 388 23.70 -5.22 19.94
N PRO A 389 22.70 -5.36 20.82
CA PRO A 389 22.93 -5.81 22.19
C PRO A 389 23.58 -7.20 22.22
N TYR A 390 24.62 -7.37 23.05
CA TYR A 390 25.21 -8.67 23.36
C TYR A 390 24.82 -9.14 24.77
N ASN A 391 24.92 -8.25 25.74
CA ASN A 391 24.39 -8.41 27.09
C ASN A 391 24.08 -7.04 27.70
N SER A 392 23.77 -6.97 28.99
CA SER A 392 23.41 -5.71 29.65
C SER A 392 24.49 -4.63 29.68
N THR A 393 25.76 -4.99 29.44
CA THR A 393 26.90 -4.05 29.52
C THR A 393 27.76 -4.01 28.26
N HIS A 394 27.46 -4.82 27.24
CA HIS A 394 28.23 -4.92 26.01
C HIS A 394 27.34 -4.99 24.78
N VAL A 395 27.86 -4.47 23.67
CA VAL A 395 27.29 -4.62 22.33
C VAL A 395 28.17 -5.51 21.48
N SER A 396 27.55 -6.16 20.50
CA SER A 396 28.25 -6.80 19.40
C SER A 396 28.27 -5.83 18.21
N VAL A 397 29.46 -5.58 17.67
CA VAL A 397 29.66 -4.80 16.45
C VAL A 397 30.04 -5.77 15.35
N LEU A 398 29.36 -5.71 14.22
CA LEU A 398 29.60 -6.55 13.05
C LEU A 398 29.83 -5.63 11.86
N VAL A 399 30.94 -5.83 11.14
CA VAL A 399 31.25 -5.03 9.95
C VAL A 399 31.16 -5.93 8.72
N TYR A 400 30.45 -5.43 7.72
CA TYR A 400 30.22 -6.08 6.45
C TYR A 400 30.67 -5.16 5.32
N GLU A 401 31.18 -5.79 4.27
CA GLU A 401 31.31 -5.19 2.94
C GLU A 401 30.35 -5.91 2.01
N ASP A 402 29.39 -5.15 1.48
CA ASP A 402 28.19 -5.60 0.81
C ASP A 402 27.42 -6.63 1.67
N SER A 403 27.59 -7.92 1.38
CA SER A 403 26.99 -9.04 2.11
C SER A 403 28.02 -9.90 2.87
N THR A 404 29.32 -9.62 2.72
CA THR A 404 30.38 -10.41 3.32
C THR A 404 30.76 -9.82 4.67
N GLN A 405 30.61 -10.62 5.74
CA GLN A 405 31.07 -10.22 7.07
C GLN A 405 32.61 -10.21 7.10
N LEU A 406 33.18 -9.08 7.50
CA LEU A 406 34.63 -8.88 7.62
C LEU A 406 35.09 -9.16 9.04
N SER A 407 34.44 -8.53 10.02
CA SER A 407 34.88 -8.56 11.41
C SER A 407 33.69 -8.55 12.38
N THR A 408 33.96 -9.00 13.61
CA THR A 408 33.01 -8.90 14.72
C THR A 408 33.71 -8.65 16.04
N TYR A 409 33.13 -7.77 16.85
CA TYR A 409 33.68 -7.34 18.13
C TYR A 409 32.62 -7.37 19.22
N ILE A 410 33.07 -7.58 20.45
CA ILE A 410 32.28 -7.35 21.65
C ILE A 410 32.95 -6.22 22.40
N VAL A 411 32.28 -5.07 22.47
CA VAL A 411 32.80 -3.86 23.12
C VAL A 411 31.83 -3.40 24.21
N PRO A 412 32.31 -2.66 25.24
CA PRO A 412 31.43 -2.05 26.22
C PRO A 412 30.31 -1.25 25.54
N LYS A 413 29.10 -1.35 26.08
CA LYS A 413 27.99 -0.51 25.67
C LYS A 413 28.27 0.92 26.13
N GLU A 414 28.26 1.85 25.19
CA GLU A 414 28.38 3.29 25.44
C GLU A 414 26.98 3.95 25.50
N PRO A 415 26.85 5.18 26.04
CA PRO A 415 25.62 5.96 25.90
C PRO A 415 25.38 6.38 24.43
N ASP A 416 24.39 7.23 24.19
CA ASP A 416 24.18 7.79 22.86
C ASP A 416 25.37 8.67 22.48
N GLU A 417 26.15 8.23 21.48
CA GLU A 417 27.42 8.86 21.11
C GLU A 417 27.48 9.14 19.59
N PRO A 418 28.31 10.08 19.13
CA PRO A 418 28.58 10.28 17.71
C PRO A 418 29.25 9.10 17.02
N ILE A 419 29.23 9.13 15.68
CA ILE A 419 29.92 8.18 14.80
C ILE A 419 30.79 8.95 13.82
N GLY A 420 31.67 8.26 13.09
CA GLY A 420 32.44 8.95 12.06
C GLY A 420 33.25 8.04 11.15
N ILE A 421 33.94 8.68 10.23
CA ILE A 421 34.72 8.04 9.17
C ILE A 421 36.01 8.81 8.95
N GLY A 422 37.05 8.13 8.47
CA GLY A 422 38.34 8.74 8.27
C GLY A 422 39.27 8.00 7.33
N GLN A 423 40.40 8.63 7.04
CA GLN A 423 41.51 8.05 6.29
C GLN A 423 42.80 8.26 7.06
N TRP A 424 43.41 7.16 7.51
CA TRP A 424 44.67 7.19 8.22
C TRP A 424 45.87 7.24 7.25
N TYR A 425 47.06 7.53 7.78
CA TYR A 425 48.31 7.47 7.02
C TYR A 425 48.67 6.03 6.67
N TYR A 426 48.90 5.79 5.37
CA TYR A 426 49.49 4.56 4.88
C TYR A 426 51.01 4.72 4.75
N TYR A 427 51.79 3.86 5.39
CA TYR A 427 53.24 3.81 5.22
C TYR A 427 53.61 2.76 4.16
N ASN A 428 54.68 2.97 3.39
CA ASN A 428 55.20 1.93 2.51
C ASN A 428 56.17 1.00 3.26
N TRP A 429 56.65 -0.04 2.58
CA TRP A 429 57.66 -0.99 3.11
C TRP A 429 59.00 -0.35 3.54
N LEU A 430 59.23 0.93 3.19
CA LEU A 430 60.39 1.73 3.62
C LEU A 430 60.05 2.69 4.78
N GLY A 431 58.86 2.57 5.37
CA GLY A 431 58.40 3.44 6.46
C GLY A 431 58.08 4.86 6.05
N ARG A 432 57.95 5.13 4.74
CA ARG A 432 57.62 6.47 4.22
C ARG A 432 56.10 6.61 4.06
N PRO A 433 55.47 7.69 4.56
CA PRO A 433 54.06 7.91 4.37
C PRO A 433 53.75 8.10 2.89
N ARG A 434 52.64 7.51 2.43
CA ARG A 434 52.03 7.80 1.13
C ARG A 434 50.68 8.43 1.40
N SER A 435 50.43 9.56 0.77
CA SER A 435 49.09 10.15 0.77
C SER A 435 48.14 9.21 0.04
N ARG A 436 47.05 8.86 0.73
CA ARG A 436 45.92 8.07 0.25
C ARG A 436 44.67 8.88 0.48
N THR A 437 43.71 8.76 -0.43
CA THR A 437 42.44 9.48 -0.33
C THR A 437 41.29 8.52 -0.60
N SER A 438 40.49 8.27 0.42
CA SER A 438 39.22 7.54 0.31
C SER A 438 38.09 8.52 0.06
N THR A 439 37.05 8.07 -0.65
CA THR A 439 35.94 8.90 -1.08
C THR A 439 34.60 8.21 -0.83
N TYR A 440 33.63 8.96 -0.32
CA TYR A 440 32.33 8.46 0.15
C TYR A 440 31.19 9.30 -0.42
N ASP A 441 30.14 8.64 -0.90
CA ASP A 441 28.98 9.25 -1.56
C ASP A 441 27.90 9.63 -0.55
N TRP A 442 27.51 8.69 0.31
CA TRP A 442 26.58 8.97 1.39
C TRP A 442 26.87 8.12 2.63
N ILE A 443 26.39 8.62 3.76
CA ILE A 443 26.36 7.91 5.04
C ILE A 443 24.97 8.03 5.67
N ILE A 444 24.41 6.91 6.11
CA ILE A 444 23.14 6.87 6.83
C ILE A 444 23.29 6.11 8.14
N VAL A 445 22.52 6.51 9.15
CA VAL A 445 22.36 5.76 10.40
C VAL A 445 20.90 5.50 10.67
N ARG A 446 20.54 4.25 10.96
CA ARG A 446 19.18 3.84 11.31
C ARG A 446 19.15 2.98 12.56
N ARG A 447 17.97 2.85 13.17
CA ARG A 447 17.74 1.83 14.21
C ARG A 447 17.89 0.44 13.61
N HIS A 448 18.27 -0.52 14.45
CA HIS A 448 18.41 -1.92 14.06
C HIS A 448 17.67 -2.81 15.07
N VAL A 449 17.05 -3.88 14.57
CA VAL A 449 16.54 -5.00 15.37
C VAL A 449 16.93 -6.32 14.71
N ASN A 450 16.98 -7.39 15.51
CA ASN A 450 17.35 -8.72 15.03
C ASN A 450 16.35 -9.79 15.54
N PRO A 451 15.72 -10.58 14.65
CA PRO A 451 15.78 -10.47 13.18
C PRO A 451 15.17 -9.16 12.64
N GLU A 452 15.69 -8.66 11.52
CA GLU A 452 15.12 -7.47 10.83
C GLU A 452 13.71 -7.77 10.29
N PRO A 453 12.85 -6.73 10.15
CA PRO A 453 11.61 -6.86 9.41
C PRO A 453 11.85 -7.34 7.99
N SER A 454 11.00 -8.25 7.50
CA SER A 454 11.07 -8.73 6.12
C SER A 454 10.11 -7.94 5.24
N VAL A 455 10.54 -7.63 4.02
CA VAL A 455 9.78 -6.85 3.04
C VAL A 455 9.46 -7.73 1.84
N SER A 456 8.20 -7.79 1.43
CA SER A 456 7.75 -8.44 0.20
C SER A 456 7.03 -7.44 -0.68
N VAL A 457 7.36 -7.42 -1.97
CA VAL A 457 6.80 -6.51 -2.96
C VAL A 457 5.82 -7.28 -3.84
N GLY A 458 4.61 -6.73 -4.03
CA GLY A 458 3.62 -7.28 -4.94
C GLY A 458 3.82 -6.82 -6.38
N LEU A 459 2.87 -7.16 -7.24
CA LEU A 459 2.82 -6.65 -8.61
C LEU A 459 2.33 -5.20 -8.64
N TRP A 460 2.52 -4.52 -9.76
CA TRP A 460 1.89 -3.22 -9.96
C TRP A 460 0.39 -3.36 -10.21
N TYR A 461 -0.42 -2.49 -9.59
CA TYR A 461 -1.85 -2.38 -9.84
C TYR A 461 -2.22 -0.92 -10.17
N TYR A 462 -3.27 -0.71 -10.95
CA TYR A 462 -3.89 0.61 -11.06
C TYR A 462 -4.66 0.92 -9.77
N LYS A 463 -4.42 2.10 -9.20
CA LYS A 463 -5.07 2.55 -7.97
C LYS A 463 -6.56 2.78 -8.21
N LEU A 464 -7.40 2.08 -7.46
CA LEU A 464 -8.84 2.18 -7.51
C LEU A 464 -9.33 3.00 -6.33
N VAL A 465 -9.96 4.14 -6.58
CA VAL A 465 -10.54 5.00 -5.53
C VAL A 465 -12.04 4.95 -5.64
N PHE A 466 -12.71 4.59 -4.53
CA PHE A 466 -14.16 4.56 -4.45
C PHE A 466 -14.69 5.92 -4.03
N TYR A 467 -15.52 6.49 -4.89
CA TYR A 467 -16.18 7.75 -4.59
C TYR A 467 -17.56 7.45 -4.03
N PRO A 468 -17.87 7.82 -2.77
CA PRO A 468 -19.25 8.15 -2.46
C PRO A 468 -19.60 9.34 -3.35
N GLN A 469 -20.64 9.25 -4.19
CA GLN A 469 -21.02 10.40 -5.01
C GLN A 469 -21.23 11.66 -4.12
N PRO A 470 -20.85 12.87 -4.59
CA PRO A 470 -20.27 13.91 -3.72
C PRO A 470 -21.32 14.93 -3.19
N PRO A 471 -20.94 16.07 -2.56
CA PRO A 471 -21.24 16.45 -1.17
C PRO A 471 -22.47 17.37 -1.02
N ALA A 472 -23.06 17.37 0.18
CA ALA A 472 -24.15 18.26 0.55
C ALA A 472 -23.71 19.73 0.59
N THR A 473 -24.29 20.58 -0.26
CA THR A 473 -24.79 21.92 0.12
C THR A 473 -25.55 22.54 -1.04
N VAL A 474 -26.86 22.28 -1.10
CA VAL A 474 -27.80 23.34 -1.47
C VAL A 474 -28.87 23.28 -0.41
N THR A 475 -28.94 24.31 0.43
CA THR A 475 -30.01 24.49 1.41
C THR A 475 -31.31 24.64 0.61
N ALA A 476 -32.00 23.53 0.38
CA ALA A 476 -33.37 23.58 -0.12
C ALA A 476 -34.23 24.10 1.03
N SER A 477 -34.51 25.41 1.02
CA SER A 477 -35.55 26.00 1.85
C SER A 477 -36.85 25.28 1.55
N SER A 478 -37.28 24.41 2.46
CA SER A 478 -38.58 23.75 2.37
C SER A 478 -39.68 24.79 2.64
N LEU A 479 -40.21 25.40 1.59
CA LEU A 479 -41.53 26.04 1.67
C LEU A 479 -42.57 24.93 1.64
N VAL A 480 -43.09 24.60 2.83
CA VAL A 480 -44.26 23.73 2.98
C VAL A 480 -45.46 24.50 2.46
N VAL A 481 -45.91 24.18 1.23
CA VAL A 481 -47.24 24.57 0.76
C VAL A 481 -48.16 23.40 1.03
N THR A 482 -48.98 23.51 2.06
CA THR A 482 -50.13 22.63 2.24
C THR A 482 -51.20 23.00 1.22
N SER A 483 -51.48 22.12 0.26
CA SER A 483 -52.74 22.17 -0.49
C SER A 483 -53.75 21.22 0.14
N PRO A 484 -55.04 21.60 0.23
CA PRO A 484 -56.09 20.67 0.66
C PRO A 484 -56.31 19.59 -0.40
N ALA A 485 -56.73 18.42 0.06
CA ALA A 485 -56.94 17.21 -0.73
C ALA A 485 -57.77 17.46 -2.01
N GLY A 486 -57.24 16.99 -3.15
CA GLY A 486 -58.04 16.75 -4.35
C GLY A 486 -57.79 17.68 -5.55
N THR A 487 -56.53 17.91 -5.95
CA THR A 487 -56.23 18.32 -7.33
C THR A 487 -54.80 17.92 -7.72
N ILE A 488 -54.65 17.10 -8.76
CA ILE A 488 -53.35 16.83 -9.39
C ILE A 488 -53.00 18.06 -10.22
N ALA A 489 -52.06 18.87 -9.75
CA ALA A 489 -51.44 19.89 -10.59
C ALA A 489 -50.30 19.23 -11.38
N SER A 490 -50.40 19.23 -12.71
CA SER A 490 -49.28 18.89 -13.58
C SER A 490 -48.23 20.00 -13.51
N LEU A 491 -47.08 19.72 -12.88
CA LEU A 491 -45.89 20.56 -13.04
C LEU A 491 -45.22 20.18 -14.37
N SER A 492 -45.37 21.01 -15.39
CA SER A 492 -44.54 20.93 -16.59
C SER A 492 -43.20 21.61 -16.30
N ILE A 493 -42.13 20.83 -16.16
CA ILE A 493 -40.77 21.35 -16.22
C ILE A 493 -40.26 21.12 -17.65
N PHE A 494 -39.86 22.20 -18.32
CA PHE A 494 -39.27 22.20 -19.65
C PHE A 494 -37.95 21.40 -19.65
N ASP A 495 -37.70 20.69 -20.76
CA ASP A 495 -36.42 20.07 -21.17
C ASP A 495 -35.92 18.79 -20.49
N LEU A 496 -36.72 17.70 -20.54
CA LEU A 496 -36.18 16.33 -20.39
C LEU A 496 -36.69 15.29 -21.39
N ASN A 497 -37.37 15.71 -22.46
CA ASN A 497 -37.96 14.78 -23.44
C ASN A 497 -36.99 14.17 -24.47
N ASN A 498 -35.67 14.29 -24.31
CA ASN A 498 -34.73 13.83 -25.35
C ASN A 498 -33.71 12.76 -24.94
N ALA A 499 -33.89 12.08 -23.81
CA ALA A 499 -32.93 11.04 -23.41
C ALA A 499 -33.57 9.84 -22.73
N LEU A 500 -34.69 9.29 -23.26
CA LEU A 500 -35.17 7.96 -22.85
C LEU A 500 -36.28 7.41 -23.75
N LEU A 501 -36.09 7.42 -25.08
CA LEU A 501 -36.90 6.63 -26.01
C LEU A 501 -36.06 6.24 -27.24
N VAL A 502 -35.10 5.33 -27.04
CA VAL A 502 -34.59 4.47 -28.12
C VAL A 502 -34.70 3.04 -27.64
N ASP A 503 -35.94 2.54 -27.58
CA ASP A 503 -36.26 1.21 -28.05
C ASP A 503 -37.77 0.99 -28.03
N LYS A 504 -38.26 0.33 -29.09
CA LYS A 504 -39.67 0.07 -29.45
C LYS A 504 -40.37 1.16 -30.26
N SER A 505 -40.07 1.19 -31.56
CA SER A 505 -41.08 1.44 -32.58
C SER A 505 -41.14 0.27 -33.57
N ALA A 506 -41.86 -0.80 -33.20
CA ALA A 506 -42.36 -1.75 -34.17
C ALA A 506 -43.63 -1.15 -34.80
N SER A 507 -43.54 -0.78 -36.07
CA SER A 507 -44.63 -0.22 -36.85
C SER A 507 -45.61 -1.34 -37.24
N SER A 508 -46.83 -1.31 -36.72
CA SER A 508 -47.92 -2.15 -37.22
C SER A 508 -48.47 -1.54 -38.51
N ARG A 509 -48.08 -2.09 -39.66
CA ARG A 509 -48.83 -1.94 -40.91
C ARG A 509 -49.51 -3.26 -41.23
N LEU A 510 -50.84 -3.24 -41.21
CA LEU A 510 -51.68 -4.22 -41.89
C LEU A 510 -51.49 -4.09 -43.42
N PRO A 511 -51.46 -5.20 -44.14
CA PRO A 511 -52.03 -5.25 -45.48
C PRO A 511 -53.14 -6.31 -45.60
N ILE A 512 -54.07 -6.02 -46.49
CA ILE A 512 -55.30 -6.74 -46.81
C ILE A 512 -55.04 -7.71 -47.99
N SER A 513 -55.31 -9.01 -47.78
CA SER A 513 -55.93 -10.04 -48.69
C SER A 513 -55.32 -10.40 -50.06
N PRO A 514 -55.73 -11.48 -50.80
CA PRO A 514 -56.35 -12.79 -50.45
C PRO A 514 -55.59 -14.01 -51.06
N GLY A 515 -55.93 -15.25 -50.63
CA GLY A 515 -55.74 -16.46 -51.45
C GLY A 515 -55.44 -17.77 -50.71
N ALA A 516 -56.46 -18.61 -50.52
CA ALA A 516 -56.35 -20.07 -50.28
C ALA A 516 -56.20 -20.81 -51.65
N PRO A 517 -55.89 -22.14 -51.76
CA PRO A 517 -56.18 -23.21 -50.79
C PRO A 517 -55.20 -24.42 -50.64
N LEU A 518 -55.45 -25.21 -49.57
CA LEU A 518 -55.39 -26.69 -49.39
C LEU A 518 -54.22 -27.53 -49.98
N ASN A 519 -53.44 -28.25 -49.15
CA ASN A 519 -53.73 -29.64 -48.71
C ASN A 519 -52.58 -30.32 -47.90
N ASP A 520 -52.97 -31.07 -46.87
CA ASP A 520 -52.43 -32.32 -46.28
C ASP A 520 -50.92 -32.58 -46.08
N THR A 521 -50.48 -32.73 -44.82
CA THR A 521 -50.18 -34.04 -44.15
C THR A 521 -49.55 -33.84 -42.74
N LEU A 522 -49.97 -34.69 -41.79
CA LEU A 522 -49.64 -34.74 -40.34
C LEU A 522 -48.30 -35.51 -40.04
N PRO A 523 -47.92 -35.86 -38.77
CA PRO A 523 -47.34 -35.01 -37.72
C PRO A 523 -46.16 -35.69 -36.94
N ILE A 524 -45.20 -34.98 -36.33
CA ILE A 524 -44.38 -35.49 -35.17
C ILE A 524 -43.95 -34.28 -34.32
N GLN A 525 -44.66 -33.97 -33.22
CA GLN A 525 -44.36 -34.28 -31.81
C GLN A 525 -43.05 -33.65 -31.26
N VAL A 526 -43.21 -32.60 -30.45
CA VAL A 526 -42.19 -32.00 -29.57
C VAL A 526 -42.62 -32.31 -28.13
N ASN A 527 -41.76 -33.00 -27.39
CA ASN A 527 -41.99 -33.39 -26.01
C ASN A 527 -41.85 -32.19 -25.06
N ASN A 528 -42.83 -32.04 -24.19
CA ASN A 528 -42.80 -31.19 -23.01
C ASN A 528 -42.75 -32.10 -21.77
N SER A 529 -41.81 -31.75 -20.88
CA SER A 529 -41.97 -31.64 -19.42
C SER A 529 -42.32 -32.85 -18.53
N THR A 530 -41.62 -32.83 -17.39
CA THR A 530 -42.09 -33.03 -16.00
C THR A 530 -41.85 -34.36 -15.27
N GLU A 531 -41.22 -34.16 -14.10
CA GLU A 531 -41.23 -34.88 -12.82
C GLU A 531 -42.23 -36.03 -12.62
N GLU A 532 -41.72 -37.16 -12.14
CA GLU A 532 -42.01 -37.73 -10.81
C GLU A 532 -41.72 -39.24 -10.84
N ARG A 533 -40.75 -39.71 -10.04
CA ARG A 533 -40.85 -41.06 -9.48
C ARG A 533 -39.91 -41.25 -8.28
N ILE A 534 -40.53 -41.63 -7.18
CA ILE A 534 -40.03 -42.43 -6.06
C ILE A 534 -39.66 -41.63 -4.80
N LYS A 535 -40.72 -41.39 -4.00
CA LYS A 535 -40.65 -41.44 -2.54
C LYS A 535 -40.64 -42.90 -2.07
N GLU A 536 -39.85 -43.10 -1.01
CA GLU A 536 -39.91 -44.14 0.03
C GLU A 536 -39.61 -45.60 -0.30
N LEU A 537 -38.46 -46.07 0.23
CA LEU A 537 -38.40 -47.23 1.12
C LEU A 537 -37.14 -47.11 1.99
N ALA A 538 -37.37 -46.89 3.29
CA ALA A 538 -36.34 -46.86 4.32
C ALA A 538 -35.75 -48.27 4.58
N SER A 539 -34.45 -48.37 4.86
CA SER A 539 -33.91 -49.17 5.98
C SER A 539 -32.37 -49.19 6.02
N ASN A 540 -31.87 -49.15 7.26
CA ASN A 540 -30.56 -49.60 7.73
C ASN A 540 -29.40 -48.60 7.77
N LEU A 541 -29.44 -47.80 8.84
CA LEU A 541 -28.42 -47.79 9.90
C LEU A 541 -27.36 -48.91 9.80
N THR A 542 -26.09 -48.51 9.72
CA THR A 542 -24.98 -49.11 10.47
C THR A 542 -23.79 -48.13 10.51
N LEU A 543 -23.44 -47.66 11.71
CA LEU A 543 -22.04 -47.48 12.16
C LEU A 543 -21.59 -48.83 12.77
N PRO A 544 -20.29 -49.20 12.92
CA PRO A 544 -19.18 -48.34 13.36
C PRO A 544 -17.73 -48.71 12.88
N SER A 545 -16.76 -47.99 13.48
CA SER A 545 -15.40 -48.36 13.95
C SER A 545 -14.14 -48.23 13.07
N ASP A 546 -13.25 -47.35 13.55
CA ASP A 546 -11.80 -47.49 13.79
C ASP A 546 -10.77 -47.70 12.66
N GLY A 547 -9.94 -46.66 12.45
CA GLY A 547 -8.46 -46.68 12.45
C GLY A 547 -7.72 -47.26 11.23
N PRO A 548 -6.38 -47.05 11.13
CA PRO A 548 -5.45 -46.37 12.05
C PRO A 548 -5.21 -44.88 11.80
#